data_AF-A0A7Z9YW09-F1
#
_entry.id   AF-A0A7Z9YW09-F1
#
_cell.length_a   1.000
_cell.length_b   1.000
_cell.length_c   1.000
_cell.angle_alpha   90.00
_cell.angle_beta   90.00
_cell.angle_gamma   90.00
#
_symmetry.space_group_name_H-M   'P 1'
#
loop_
_entity.id
_entity.type
_entity.pdbx_description
1 polymer ?
#
loop_
_entity_poly.entity_id
_entity_poly.type
_entity_poly.pdbx_seq_one_letter_code
_entity_poly.pdbx_strand_id
1 'polypeptide(L)'
;MKNIANEIIEWHRGTFPNATEKAILLKLTEESEELIKAIENDTNIIEEIADVVIVAVAFLARRRLWLEDVVSTKLDINKSRKWGDEDENGDRPRVKMIEAD
;
A
#
# COMPACT_ATOMS: atom_id res chain seq x y z
N MET A 1 5.45 -17.48 -15.25
CA MET A 1 5.21 -17.12 -13.83
C MET A 1 3.79 -16.63 -13.71
N LYS A 2 3.01 -17.12 -12.74
CA LYS A 2 1.72 -16.50 -12.40
C LYS A 2 2.01 -15.10 -11.87
N ASN A 3 1.28 -14.09 -12.37
CA ASN A 3 1.33 -12.75 -11.79
C ASN A 3 0.40 -12.73 -10.58
N ILE A 4 0.96 -12.68 -9.38
CA ILE A 4 0.20 -12.69 -8.12
C ILE A 4 -0.81 -11.53 -8.05
N ALA A 5 -0.51 -10.38 -8.66
CA ALA A 5 -1.45 -9.27 -8.73
C ALA A 5 -2.70 -9.65 -9.53
N ASN A 6 -2.55 -10.36 -10.65
CA ASN A 6 -3.71 -10.83 -11.43
C ASN A 6 -4.56 -11.85 -10.63
N GLU A 7 -3.91 -12.74 -9.89
CA GLU A 7 -4.60 -13.73 -9.04
C GLU A 7 -5.44 -13.05 -7.95
N ILE A 8 -4.86 -12.04 -7.28
CA ILE A 8 -5.58 -11.20 -6.30
C ILE A 8 -6.79 -10.51 -6.95
N ILE A 9 -6.60 -9.93 -8.14
CA ILE A 9 -7.65 -9.20 -8.85
C ILE A 9 -8.81 -10.12 -9.22
N GLU A 10 -8.50 -11.30 -9.75
CA GLU A 10 -9.49 -12.31 -10.13
C GLU A 10 -10.26 -12.81 -8.91
N TRP A 11 -9.56 -13.19 -7.84
CA TRP A 11 -10.16 -13.65 -6.59
C TRP A 11 -11.06 -12.56 -5.97
N HIS A 12 -10.59 -11.32 -5.88
CA HIS A 12 -11.36 -10.24 -5.28
C HIS A 12 -12.60 -9.90 -6.11
N ARG A 13 -12.52 -9.90 -7.45
CA ARG A 13 -13.69 -9.67 -8.32
C ARG A 13 -14.72 -10.80 -8.20
N GLY A 14 -14.28 -12.04 -8.05
CA GLY A 14 -15.17 -13.19 -7.86
C GLY A 14 -15.84 -13.20 -6.49
N THR A 15 -15.09 -12.86 -5.44
CA THR A 15 -15.56 -12.90 -4.04
C THR A 15 -16.41 -11.68 -3.70
N PHE A 16 -16.01 -10.49 -4.15
CA PHE A 16 -16.66 -9.21 -3.83
C PHE A 16 -17.08 -8.44 -5.09
N PRO A 17 -17.99 -8.99 -5.93
CA PRO A 17 -18.33 -8.41 -7.22
C PRO A 17 -18.95 -7.00 -7.12
N ASN A 18 -19.55 -6.66 -5.97
CA ASN A 18 -20.22 -5.39 -5.72
C ASN A 18 -19.40 -4.43 -4.85
N ALA A 19 -18.13 -4.73 -4.58
CA ALA A 19 -17.28 -3.86 -3.76
C ALA A 19 -17.14 -2.46 -4.37
N THR A 20 -17.51 -1.46 -3.57
CA THR A 20 -17.31 -0.05 -3.93
C THR A 20 -15.89 0.40 -3.59
N GLU A 21 -15.40 1.47 -4.22
CA GLU A 21 -14.10 2.06 -3.84
C GLU A 21 -14.04 2.39 -2.36
N LYS A 22 -15.13 2.92 -1.80
CA LYS A 22 -15.25 3.22 -0.37
C LYS A 22 -15.13 1.96 0.49
N ALA A 23 -15.80 0.88 0.12
CA ALA A 23 -15.74 -0.37 0.88
C ALA A 23 -14.33 -0.97 0.90
N ILE A 24 -13.64 -0.95 -0.25
CA ILE A 24 -12.26 -1.45 -0.34
C ILE A 24 -11.31 -0.57 0.49
N LEU A 25 -11.48 0.76 0.47
CA LEU A 25 -10.70 1.66 1.32
C LEU A 25 -10.94 1.44 2.81
N LEU A 26 -12.19 1.20 3.22
CA LEU A 26 -12.49 0.85 4.61
C LEU A 26 -11.79 -0.45 5.00
N LYS A 27 -11.84 -1.48 4.15
CA LYS A 27 -11.12 -2.73 4.41
C LYS A 27 -9.62 -2.51 4.52
N LEU A 28 -9.03 -1.65 3.68
CA LEU A 28 -7.61 -1.31 3.78
C LEU A 28 -7.25 -0.64 5.11
N THR A 29 -8.15 0.19 5.65
CA THR A 29 -8.00 0.75 7.00
C THR A 29 -8.05 -0.34 8.06
N GLU A 30 -9.01 -1.27 7.96
CA GLU A 30 -9.11 -2.43 8.87
C GLU A 30 -7.83 -3.28 8.86
N GLU A 31 -7.32 -3.68 7.68
CA GLU A 31 -6.07 -4.48 7.60
C GLU A 31 -4.86 -3.73 8.18
N SER A 32 -4.84 -2.40 8.04
CA SER A 32 -3.77 -1.58 8.61
C SER A 32 -3.84 -1.55 10.14
N GLU A 33 -5.04 -1.51 10.71
CA GLU A 33 -5.26 -1.60 12.16
C GLU A 33 -4.93 -3.00 12.70
N GLU A 34 -5.21 -4.06 11.93
CA GLU A 34 -4.85 -5.44 12.26
C GLU A 34 -3.32 -5.62 12.24
N LEU A 35 -2.63 -5.07 11.24
CA LEU A 35 -1.17 -5.04 11.20
C LEU A 35 -0.54 -4.29 12.38
N ILE A 36 -1.11 -3.15 12.78
CA ILE A 36 -0.63 -2.42 13.98
C ILE A 36 -0.73 -3.32 15.22
N LYS A 37 -1.89 -3.98 15.43
CA LYS A 37 -2.08 -4.90 16.57
C LYS A 37 -1.13 -6.11 16.49
N ALA A 38 -0.87 -6.64 15.30
CA ALA A 38 0.07 -7.74 15.10
C ALA A 38 1.50 -7.36 15.49
N ILE A 39 1.93 -6.14 15.16
CA ILE A 39 3.23 -5.60 15.56
C ILE A 39 3.30 -5.39 17.08
N GLU A 40 2.27 -4.79 17.68
CA GLU A 40 2.21 -4.55 19.13
C GLU A 40 2.26 -5.84 19.96
N ASN A 41 1.68 -6.92 19.43
CA ASN A 41 1.58 -8.21 20.12
C ASN A 41 2.59 -9.27 19.63
N ASP A 42 3.49 -8.92 18.70
CA ASP A 42 4.47 -9.82 18.07
C ASP A 42 3.85 -11.14 17.54
N THR A 43 2.73 -11.02 16.83
CA THR A 43 1.96 -12.17 16.31
C THR A 43 1.45 -11.91 14.90
N ASN A 44 1.41 -12.94 14.04
CA ASN A 44 0.82 -12.91 12.69
C ASN A 44 1.29 -11.77 11.75
N ILE A 45 2.40 -11.08 12.04
CA ILE A 45 2.86 -9.90 11.29
C ILE A 45 2.94 -10.14 9.77
N ILE A 46 3.43 -11.31 9.36
CA ILE A 46 3.57 -11.64 7.93
C ILE A 46 2.20 -11.77 7.25
N GLU A 47 1.20 -12.31 7.94
CA GLU A 47 -0.15 -12.51 7.42
C GLU A 47 -0.84 -11.15 7.26
N GLU A 48 -0.77 -10.30 8.27
CA GLU A 48 -1.38 -8.96 8.21
C GLU A 48 -0.69 -8.04 7.18
N ILE A 49 0.63 -8.18 6.97
CA ILE A 49 1.32 -7.52 5.86
C ILE A 49 0.74 -7.99 4.51
N ALA A 50 0.52 -9.29 4.35
CA ALA A 50 -0.04 -9.83 3.12
C ALA A 50 -1.47 -9.32 2.88
N ASP A 51 -2.31 -9.23 3.92
CA ASP A 51 -3.68 -8.72 3.78
C ASP A 51 -3.70 -7.24 3.35
N VAL A 52 -2.86 -6.39 3.94
CA VAL A 52 -2.69 -5.00 3.46
C VAL A 52 -2.32 -4.94 1.98
N VAL A 53 -1.39 -5.79 1.53
CA VAL A 53 -0.97 -5.84 0.11
C VAL A 53 -2.11 -6.32 -0.79
N ILE A 54 -2.82 -7.38 -0.40
CA ILE A 54 -3.95 -7.94 -1.15
C ILE A 54 -5.03 -6.88 -1.36
N VAL A 55 -5.42 -6.17 -0.31
CA VAL A 55 -6.47 -5.15 -0.38
C VAL A 55 -6.00 -3.92 -1.17
N ALA A 56 -4.73 -3.52 -1.05
CA ALA A 56 -4.17 -2.43 -1.86
C ALA A 56 -4.17 -2.77 -3.36
N VAL A 57 -3.82 -4.00 -3.74
CA VAL A 57 -3.89 -4.47 -5.14
C VAL A 57 -5.33 -4.50 -5.65
N ALA A 58 -6.28 -4.96 -4.84
CA ALA A 58 -7.70 -4.91 -5.18
C ALA A 58 -8.18 -3.47 -5.43
N PHE A 59 -7.72 -2.50 -4.63
CA PHE A 59 -8.03 -1.09 -4.81
C PHE A 59 -7.50 -0.54 -6.14
N LEU A 60 -6.25 -0.86 -6.51
CA LEU A 60 -5.68 -0.48 -7.81
C LEU A 60 -6.53 -0.99 -8.98
N ALA A 61 -6.95 -2.25 -8.91
CA ALA A 61 -7.76 -2.86 -9.96
C ALA A 61 -9.15 -2.23 -10.09
N ARG A 62 -9.74 -1.76 -8.98
CA ARG A 62 -11.00 -1.01 -9.00
C ARG A 62 -10.85 0.31 -9.76
N ARG A 63 -9.67 0.95 -9.66
CA ARG A 63 -9.27 2.18 -10.35
C ARG A 63 -8.70 1.94 -11.75
N ARG A 64 -8.64 0.68 -12.20
CA ARG A 64 -8.03 0.27 -13.49
C ARG A 64 -6.56 0.69 -13.60
N LEU A 65 -5.84 0.59 -12.49
CA LEU A 65 -4.41 0.84 -12.40
C LEU A 65 -3.64 -0.48 -12.32
N TRP A 66 -2.45 -0.52 -12.91
CA TRP A 66 -1.55 -1.66 -12.86
C TRP A 66 -0.51 -1.46 -11.78
N LEU A 67 -0.25 -2.51 -10.98
CA LEU A 67 0.64 -2.43 -9.83
C LEU A 67 2.05 -2.00 -10.25
N GLU A 68 2.59 -2.65 -11.26
CA GLU A 68 3.95 -2.44 -11.76
C GLU A 68 4.15 -0.99 -12.23
N ASP A 69 3.19 -0.44 -12.98
CA ASP A 69 3.23 0.94 -13.48
C ASP A 69 3.20 1.96 -12.34
N VAL A 70 2.26 1.80 -11.39
CA VAL A 70 2.08 2.74 -10.27
C VAL A 70 3.27 2.71 -9.33
N VAL A 71 3.76 1.52 -8.98
CA VAL A 71 4.89 1.35 -8.07
C VAL A 71 6.17 1.83 -8.73
N SER A 72 6.45 1.46 -9.99
CA SER A 72 7.66 1.91 -10.69
C SER A 72 7.71 3.43 -10.78
N THR A 73 6.61 4.06 -11.21
CA THR A 73 6.51 5.53 -11.31
C THR A 73 6.77 6.19 -9.95
N LYS A 74 6.12 5.69 -8.89
CA LYS A 74 6.26 6.26 -7.55
C LYS A 74 7.65 6.04 -6.96
N LEU A 75 8.28 4.90 -7.27
CA LEU A 75 9.62 4.52 -6.83
C LEU A 75 10.69 5.38 -7.50
N ASP A 76 10.59 5.66 -8.79
CA ASP A 76 11.53 6.53 -9.50
C ASP A 76 11.51 7.95 -8.92
N ILE A 77 10.31 8.48 -8.65
CA ILE A 77 10.14 9.75 -7.94
C ILE A 77 10.77 9.69 -6.53
N ASN A 78 10.67 8.57 -5.82
CA ASN A 78 11.25 8.44 -4.49
C ASN A 78 12.78 8.38 -4.52
N LYS A 79 13.35 7.70 -5.53
CA LYS A 79 14.80 7.64 -5.76
C LYS A 79 15.39 9.00 -6.13
N SER A 80 14.61 9.86 -6.79
CA SER A 80 15.05 11.21 -7.18
C SER A 80 14.87 12.26 -6.08
N ARG A 81 14.30 11.93 -4.92
CA ARG A 81 14.07 12.88 -3.82
C ARG A 81 15.32 13.07 -2.96
N LYS A 82 15.39 14.26 -2.35
CA LYS A 82 16.21 14.50 -1.18
C LYS A 82 15.37 14.23 0.08
N TRP A 83 15.94 13.45 0.98
CA TRP A 83 15.36 13.09 2.27
C TRP A 83 16.11 13.84 3.36
N GLY A 84 15.39 14.27 4.39
CA GLY A 84 15.97 14.91 5.56
C GLY A 84 16.74 13.91 6.43
N ASP A 85 17.23 14.40 7.55
CA ASP A 85 17.83 13.54 8.57
C ASP A 85 16.77 12.63 9.20
N GLU A 86 17.23 11.48 9.68
CA GLU A 86 16.41 10.49 10.36
C GLU A 86 16.04 10.97 11.77
N ASP A 87 14.77 10.87 12.14
CA ASP A 87 14.29 11.20 13.47
C ASP A 87 14.40 10.01 14.45
N GLU A 88 13.97 10.22 15.71
CA GLU A 88 14.02 9.20 16.76
C GLU A 88 13.14 7.96 16.48
N ASN A 89 12.21 8.06 15.53
CA ASN A 89 11.34 6.97 15.09
C ASN A 89 11.85 6.29 13.81
N GLY A 90 12.99 6.73 13.27
CA GLY A 90 13.52 6.24 12.00
C GLY A 90 12.87 6.85 10.77
N ASP A 91 12.01 7.86 10.91
CA ASP A 91 11.39 8.54 9.77
C ASP A 91 12.36 9.58 9.16
N ARG A 92 12.30 9.72 7.84
CA ARG A 92 13.07 10.71 7.08
C ARG A 92 12.11 11.61 6.31
N PRO A 93 11.76 12.80 6.82
CA PRO A 93 10.82 13.67 6.15
C PRO A 93 11.37 14.13 4.79
N ARG A 94 10.48 14.36 3.82
CA ARG A 94 10.87 14.93 2.52
C ARG A 94 11.37 16.37 2.72
N VAL A 95 12.57 16.68 2.23
CA VAL A 95 13.05 18.07 2.20
C VAL A 95 12.21 18.87 1.22
N LYS A 96 11.45 19.84 1.72
CA LYS A 96 10.80 20.85 0.89
C LYS A 96 11.86 21.89 0.54
N MET A 97 12.14 22.08 -0.75
CA MET A 97 12.92 23.24 -1.18
C MET A 97 12.06 24.47 -0.83
N ILE A 98 12.55 25.30 0.08
CA ILE A 98 11.98 26.63 0.27
C ILE A 98 12.41 27.40 -1.00
N GLU A 99 11.45 27.75 -1.85
CA GLU A 99 11.72 28.75 -2.89
C GLU A 99 12.09 30.03 -2.15
N ALA A 100 13.33 30.47 -2.28
CA ALA A 100 13.75 31.77 -1.79
C ALA A 100 13.09 32.82 -2.68
N ASP A 101 12.25 33.67 -2.07
CA ASP A 101 11.68 34.87 -2.70
C ASP A 101 12.79 35.84 -3.18
#